data_AF-A0A2N5S7F5-F1
#
_entry.id   AF-A0A2N5S7F5-F1
#
_cell.length_a   1.000
_cell.length_b   1.000
_cell.length_c   1.000
_cell.angle_alpha   90.00
_cell.angle_beta   90.00
_cell.angle_gamma   90.00
#
_symmetry.space_group_name_H-M   'P 1'
#
loop_
_entity.id
_entity.type
_entity.pdbx_description
1 polymer ?
#
loop_
_entity_poly.entity_id
_entity_poly.type
_entity_poly.pdbx_seq_one_letter_code
_entity_poly.pdbx_strand_id
1 'polypeptide(L)'
;MPAAANKITLALDNSFSVDKIFKIQWLGGPRDPSDPRQAGTIVIALSDATLADRLVKQRSIFLNSSFHRVKKFKKIPPQFFKCLQMGHFGKWCRAAKPKCGTCGDKHKTQDCQVTSDPNHQEPWIHPLTSLPPDHEGWWTIYSPKHQPTCLQDKHCTVSYVRKTFASRDMKVLPGGSKFLTAVELLMPDGLRLQAINLYVQPGTTTGINQLGTWLETSNNRCMATIIGMDLNLHHHSWNPPGYHHIHKTDKSLVSLCGKNGYWLISEKDTPTFLSRRGPKTVIDLTWANFLASRRVASTSTSSDNHGSDHQKLITHITTRPAKPTFHTVAPKAADVDQACPRKTVQAKLTQLSPRLQHLPIDEVEQELTSSIFNA
;
A
#
# COMPACT_ATOMS: atom_id res chain seq x y z
N MET A 1 -27.08 -16.82 -8.69
CA MET A 1 -27.09 -16.31 -7.30
C MET A 1 -27.92 -15.02 -7.26
N PRO A 2 -28.96 -14.89 -6.42
CA PRO A 2 -29.92 -13.78 -6.51
C PRO A 2 -29.28 -12.46 -6.06
N ALA A 3 -29.36 -11.43 -6.89
CA ALA A 3 -28.63 -10.17 -6.72
C ALA A 3 -29.02 -9.33 -5.48
N ALA A 4 -30.18 -9.60 -4.86
CA ALA A 4 -30.72 -8.79 -3.76
C ALA A 4 -30.02 -9.04 -2.41
N ALA A 5 -29.80 -10.30 -2.02
CA ALA A 5 -29.15 -10.67 -0.76
C ALA A 5 -27.70 -10.16 -0.67
N ASN A 6 -27.01 -10.11 -1.81
CA ASN A 6 -25.63 -9.61 -1.88
C ASN A 6 -25.54 -8.09 -1.72
N LYS A 7 -26.55 -7.31 -2.13
CA LYS A 7 -26.56 -5.86 -1.93
C LYS A 7 -26.71 -5.50 -0.46
N ILE A 8 -27.63 -6.17 0.23
CA ILE A 8 -27.89 -5.95 1.66
C ILE A 8 -26.64 -6.30 2.49
N THR A 9 -26.06 -7.47 2.24
CA THR A 9 -24.84 -7.91 2.94
C THR A 9 -23.66 -6.98 2.67
N LEU A 10 -23.45 -6.58 1.40
CA LEU A 10 -22.41 -5.60 1.05
C LEU A 10 -22.60 -4.25 1.77
N ALA A 11 -23.83 -3.76 1.87
CA ALA A 11 -24.12 -2.50 2.51
C ALA A 11 -23.89 -2.57 4.03
N LEU A 12 -24.39 -3.64 4.67
CA LEU A 12 -24.21 -3.93 6.09
C LEU A 12 -22.72 -4.05 6.47
N ASP A 13 -21.96 -4.86 5.74
CA ASP A 13 -20.53 -5.12 5.98
C ASP A 13 -19.66 -3.84 5.87
N ASN A 14 -20.18 -2.77 5.27
CA ASN A 14 -19.45 -1.52 5.04
C ASN A 14 -20.11 -0.29 5.66
N SER A 15 -21.07 -0.51 6.56
CA SER A 15 -21.72 0.55 7.34
C SER A 15 -22.30 1.67 6.46
N PHE A 16 -22.97 1.30 5.37
CA PHE A 16 -23.78 2.22 4.57
C PHE A 16 -25.11 1.57 4.19
N SER A 17 -26.08 2.39 3.77
CA SER A 17 -27.43 1.89 3.49
C SER A 17 -27.57 1.34 2.07
N VAL A 18 -28.38 0.29 1.89
CA VAL A 18 -28.48 -0.47 0.64
C VAL A 18 -29.06 0.34 -0.53
N ASP A 19 -29.86 1.37 -0.25
CA ASP A 19 -30.40 2.33 -1.22
C ASP A 19 -29.30 3.12 -1.95
N LYS A 20 -28.10 3.19 -1.35
CA LYS A 20 -26.93 3.82 -1.97
C LYS A 20 -26.36 3.01 -3.13
N ILE A 21 -26.77 1.75 -3.31
CA ILE A 21 -26.32 0.86 -4.38
C ILE A 21 -27.29 0.94 -5.57
N PHE A 22 -26.95 1.79 -6.54
CA PHE A 22 -27.70 1.92 -7.78
C PHE A 22 -27.60 0.64 -8.63
N LYS A 23 -26.38 0.14 -8.87
CA LYS A 23 -26.16 -1.04 -9.74
C LYS A 23 -24.96 -1.87 -9.28
N ILE A 24 -25.05 -3.19 -9.42
CA ILE A 24 -23.90 -4.11 -9.32
C ILE A 24 -23.92 -5.01 -10.53
N GLN A 25 -22.78 -5.17 -11.20
CA GLN A 25 -22.62 -6.11 -12.32
C GLN A 25 -21.18 -6.58 -12.45
N TRP A 26 -20.97 -7.73 -13.08
CA TRP A 26 -19.63 -8.16 -13.49
C TRP A 26 -19.12 -7.29 -14.64
N LEU A 27 -17.83 -6.93 -14.62
CA LEU A 27 -17.19 -6.13 -15.67
C LEU A 27 -17.22 -6.83 -17.03
N GLY A 28 -17.25 -8.17 -17.05
CA GLY A 28 -17.32 -8.99 -18.27
C GLY A 28 -18.73 -9.37 -18.74
N GLY A 29 -19.79 -8.80 -18.15
CA GLY A 29 -21.17 -9.23 -18.39
C GLY A 29 -21.59 -10.42 -17.53
N PRO A 30 -22.82 -10.96 -17.72
CA PRO A 30 -23.32 -12.10 -16.95
C PRO A 30 -22.34 -13.27 -17.02
N ARG A 31 -22.01 -13.85 -15.87
CA ARG A 31 -21.15 -15.04 -15.81
C ARG A 31 -21.98 -16.30 -15.87
N ASP A 32 -21.58 -17.20 -16.74
CA ASP A 32 -22.06 -18.58 -16.77
C ASP A 32 -21.58 -19.29 -15.48
N PRO A 33 -22.46 -19.99 -14.75
CA PRO A 33 -22.08 -20.81 -13.59
C PRO A 33 -21.01 -21.87 -13.89
N SER A 34 -20.86 -22.29 -15.14
CA SER A 34 -19.85 -23.27 -15.59
C SER A 34 -18.50 -22.64 -15.97
N ASP A 35 -18.35 -21.31 -15.85
CA ASP A 35 -17.12 -20.59 -16.20
C ASP A 35 -15.95 -20.98 -15.26
N PRO A 36 -14.85 -21.55 -15.77
CA PRO A 36 -13.73 -22.03 -14.95
C PRO A 36 -12.88 -20.90 -14.32
N ARG A 37 -13.19 -19.63 -14.61
CA ARG A 37 -12.43 -18.47 -14.09
C ARG A 37 -12.69 -18.24 -12.59
N GLN A 38 -11.69 -18.58 -11.77
CA GLN A 38 -11.71 -18.45 -10.30
C GLN A 38 -11.73 -17.00 -9.75
N ALA A 39 -11.51 -15.98 -10.58
CA ALA A 39 -11.48 -14.58 -10.15
C ALA A 39 -12.22 -13.66 -11.14
N GLY A 40 -12.91 -12.64 -10.63
CA GLY A 40 -13.60 -11.66 -11.45
C GLY A 40 -13.64 -10.28 -10.80
N THR A 41 -14.08 -9.30 -11.58
CA THR A 41 -14.24 -7.91 -11.11
C THR A 41 -15.70 -7.51 -11.21
N ILE A 42 -16.25 -7.00 -10.12
CA ILE A 42 -17.56 -6.38 -10.10
C ILE A 42 -17.41 -4.86 -10.22
N VAL A 43 -18.36 -4.24 -10.90
CA VAL A 43 -18.53 -2.79 -10.94
C VAL A 43 -19.77 -2.47 -10.12
N ILE A 44 -19.58 -1.63 -9.10
CA ILE A 44 -20.64 -1.12 -8.24
C ILE A 44 -20.83 0.35 -8.60
N ALA A 45 -22.03 0.70 -9.06
CA ALA A 45 -22.46 2.08 -9.23
C ALA A 45 -23.22 2.49 -7.96
N LEU A 46 -22.77 3.57 -7.34
CA LEU A 46 -23.38 4.14 -6.15
C LEU A 46 -24.11 5.43 -6.53
N SER A 47 -25.23 5.73 -5.85
CA SER A 47 -25.99 6.96 -6.04
C SER A 47 -25.37 8.17 -5.31
N ASP A 48 -24.39 7.93 -4.43
CA ASP A 48 -23.71 8.95 -3.63
C ASP A 48 -22.23 9.03 -4.01
N ALA A 49 -21.82 10.18 -4.54
CA ALA A 49 -20.45 10.44 -4.95
C ALA A 49 -19.47 10.51 -3.76
N THR A 50 -19.91 11.07 -2.63
CA THR A 50 -19.10 11.19 -1.41
C THR A 50 -18.82 9.81 -0.82
N LEU A 51 -19.82 8.93 -0.80
CA LEU A 51 -19.66 7.53 -0.41
C LEU A 51 -18.71 6.80 -1.36
N ALA A 52 -18.88 6.97 -2.68
CA ALA A 52 -18.01 6.36 -3.67
C ALA A 52 -16.54 6.80 -3.50
N ASP A 53 -16.31 8.09 -3.32
CA ASP A 53 -14.97 8.63 -3.11
C ASP A 53 -14.38 8.20 -1.76
N ARG A 54 -15.20 8.07 -0.71
CA ARG A 54 -14.78 7.52 0.58
C ARG A 54 -14.32 6.06 0.45
N LEU A 55 -15.10 5.22 -0.22
CA LEU A 55 -14.76 3.81 -0.45
C LEU A 55 -13.51 3.66 -1.35
N VAL A 56 -13.36 4.54 -2.34
CA VAL A 56 -12.15 4.58 -3.19
C VAL A 56 -10.94 5.08 -2.39
N LYS A 57 -11.10 6.06 -1.49
CA LYS A 57 -10.05 6.59 -0.61
C LYS A 57 -9.60 5.55 0.42
N GLN A 58 -10.55 4.84 1.02
CA GLN A 58 -10.30 3.72 1.95
C GLN A 58 -9.78 2.47 1.22
N ARG A 59 -10.01 2.37 -0.09
CA ARG A 59 -9.61 1.25 -0.97
C ARG A 59 -10.17 -0.11 -0.56
N SER A 60 -11.22 -0.12 0.24
CA SER A 60 -11.75 -1.30 0.89
C SER A 60 -13.26 -1.38 0.71
N ILE A 61 -13.73 -2.59 0.42
CA ILE A 61 -15.11 -2.98 0.64
C ILE A 61 -15.14 -4.42 1.17
N PHE A 62 -15.98 -4.68 2.16
CA PHE A 62 -16.18 -6.01 2.72
C PHE A 62 -17.41 -6.67 2.10
N LEU A 63 -17.32 -7.95 1.78
CA LEU A 63 -18.47 -8.74 1.36
C LEU A 63 -18.35 -10.13 1.99
N ASN A 64 -19.37 -10.53 2.75
CA ASN A 64 -19.33 -11.75 3.56
C ASN A 64 -18.09 -11.77 4.46
N SER A 65 -17.80 -10.62 5.12
CA SER A 65 -16.60 -10.43 5.95
C SER A 65 -15.25 -10.60 5.21
N SER A 66 -15.25 -10.74 3.88
CA SER A 66 -14.03 -10.83 3.08
C SER A 66 -13.63 -9.47 2.53
N PHE A 67 -12.34 -9.13 2.62
CA PHE A 67 -11.83 -7.86 2.12
C PHE A 67 -11.66 -7.87 0.60
N HIS A 68 -12.21 -6.85 -0.07
CA HIS A 68 -12.07 -6.63 -1.50
C HIS A 68 -11.57 -5.23 -1.80
N ARG A 69 -10.67 -5.14 -2.78
CA ARG A 69 -10.07 -3.86 -3.16
C ARG A 69 -11.00 -3.07 -4.09
N VAL A 70 -11.25 -1.81 -3.74
CA VAL A 70 -12.03 -0.89 -4.57
C VAL A 70 -11.12 0.08 -5.33
N LYS A 71 -11.47 0.39 -6.57
CA LYS A 71 -10.89 1.47 -7.37
C LYS A 71 -12.00 2.16 -8.18
N LYS A 72 -11.84 3.47 -8.43
CA LYS A 72 -12.71 4.19 -9.37
C LYS A 72 -12.58 3.55 -10.75
N PHE A 73 -13.70 3.10 -11.31
CA PHE A 73 -13.73 2.50 -12.62
C PHE A 73 -13.46 3.57 -13.70
N LYS A 74 -12.40 3.39 -14.49
CA LYS A 74 -12.05 4.26 -15.62
C LYS A 74 -12.26 3.48 -16.91
N LYS A 75 -13.13 3.99 -17.80
CA LYS A 75 -13.37 3.38 -19.11
C LYS A 75 -12.25 3.82 -20.07
N ILE A 76 -11.19 3.02 -20.17
CA ILE A 76 -10.03 3.28 -21.05
C ILE A 76 -10.18 2.41 -22.31
N PRO A 77 -9.82 2.90 -23.51
CA PRO A 77 -9.80 2.08 -24.71
C PRO A 77 -8.90 0.85 -24.54
N PRO A 78 -9.31 -0.33 -25.03
CA PRO A 78 -8.56 -1.57 -24.85
C PRO A 78 -7.21 -1.53 -25.61
N GLN A 79 -6.18 -2.14 -25.03
CA GLN A 79 -4.93 -2.47 -25.72
C GLN A 79 -4.99 -3.90 -26.25
N PHE A 80 -4.58 -4.14 -27.49
CA PHE A 80 -4.55 -5.49 -28.03
C PHE A 80 -3.16 -6.14 -27.91
N PHE A 81 -3.08 -7.27 -27.21
CA PHE A 81 -1.81 -7.91 -26.82
C PHE A 81 -0.98 -8.49 -27.98
N LYS A 82 -1.55 -8.70 -29.18
CA LYS A 82 -0.76 -9.14 -30.35
C LYS A 82 0.10 -8.00 -30.90
N CYS A 83 -0.47 -6.80 -31.03
CA CYS A 83 0.19 -5.68 -31.71
C CYS A 83 0.65 -4.57 -30.74
N LEU A 84 0.21 -4.63 -29.48
CA LEU A 84 0.46 -3.65 -28.42
C LEU A 84 -0.12 -2.25 -28.70
N GLN A 85 -0.97 -2.10 -29.72
CA GLN A 85 -1.67 -0.85 -30.04
C GLN A 85 -2.98 -0.71 -29.26
N MET A 86 -3.36 0.53 -29.00
CA MET A 86 -4.61 0.91 -28.34
C MET A 86 -5.78 1.00 -29.34
N GLY A 87 -7.00 0.93 -28.83
CA GLY A 87 -8.20 1.38 -29.55
C GLY A 87 -8.93 0.30 -30.36
N HIS A 88 -8.54 -0.98 -30.26
CA HIS A 88 -9.24 -2.07 -30.93
C HIS A 88 -9.20 -3.38 -30.15
N PHE A 89 -10.13 -4.27 -30.47
CA PHE A 89 -10.19 -5.63 -29.96
C PHE A 89 -9.60 -6.61 -30.97
N GLY A 90 -9.27 -7.83 -30.53
CA GLY A 90 -8.52 -8.79 -31.33
C GLY A 90 -9.14 -9.14 -32.68
N LYS A 91 -10.48 -9.20 -32.76
CA LYS A 91 -11.20 -9.41 -34.03
C LYS A 91 -10.96 -8.32 -35.09
N TRP A 92 -10.44 -7.17 -34.68
CA TRP A 92 -10.21 -6.00 -35.54
C TRP A 92 -8.72 -5.66 -35.70
N CYS A 93 -7.83 -6.51 -35.22
CA CYS A 93 -6.40 -6.28 -35.37
C CYS A 93 -5.89 -6.70 -36.76
N ARG A 94 -5.25 -5.77 -37.47
CA ARG A 94 -4.64 -6.00 -38.80
C ARG A 94 -3.14 -6.32 -38.76
N ALA A 95 -2.54 -6.45 -37.58
CA ALA A 95 -1.10 -6.71 -37.46
C ALA A 95 -0.74 -8.14 -37.92
N ALA A 96 0.16 -8.24 -38.90
CA ALA A 96 0.60 -9.51 -39.46
C ALA A 96 1.44 -10.33 -38.47
N LYS A 97 2.41 -9.69 -37.79
CA LYS A 97 3.29 -10.34 -36.80
C LYS A 97 3.00 -9.83 -35.38
N PRO A 98 3.12 -10.69 -34.35
CA PRO A 98 3.06 -10.23 -32.96
C PRO A 98 4.24 -9.31 -32.65
N LYS A 99 4.01 -8.36 -31.75
CA LYS A 99 5.05 -7.46 -31.23
C LYS A 99 5.42 -7.91 -29.81
N CYS A 100 6.71 -8.03 -29.54
CA CYS A 100 7.23 -8.46 -28.27
C CYS A 100 6.91 -7.45 -27.18
N GLY A 101 6.35 -7.92 -26.06
CA GLY A 101 6.15 -7.11 -24.86
C GLY A 101 7.45 -6.77 -24.12
N THR A 102 8.54 -7.50 -24.38
CA THR A 102 9.85 -7.32 -23.72
C THR A 102 10.75 -6.37 -24.50
N CYS A 103 11.05 -6.66 -25.78
CA CYS A 103 11.98 -5.87 -26.58
C CYS A 103 11.31 -5.02 -27.68
N GLY A 104 10.01 -5.19 -27.95
CA GLY A 104 9.30 -4.47 -29.01
C GLY A 104 9.50 -5.02 -30.44
N ASP A 105 10.28 -6.08 -30.63
CA ASP A 105 10.53 -6.68 -31.95
C ASP A 105 9.40 -7.59 -32.44
N LYS A 106 9.49 -8.03 -33.70
CA LYS A 106 8.48 -8.86 -34.39
C LYS A 106 8.59 -10.35 -34.04
N HIS A 107 8.46 -10.69 -32.76
CA HIS A 107 8.32 -12.07 -32.27
C HIS A 107 7.29 -12.16 -31.13
N LYS A 108 6.91 -13.38 -30.71
CA LYS A 108 6.12 -13.55 -29.49
C LYS A 108 6.99 -13.22 -28.29
N THR A 109 6.42 -12.62 -27.25
CA THR A 109 7.14 -12.30 -26.01
C THR A 109 7.80 -13.52 -25.36
N GLN A 110 7.23 -14.72 -25.56
CA GLN A 110 7.74 -15.98 -25.03
C GLN A 110 9.07 -16.43 -25.67
N ASP A 111 9.35 -15.95 -26.89
CA ASP A 111 10.52 -16.34 -27.69
C ASP A 111 11.66 -15.30 -27.54
N CYS A 112 11.54 -14.36 -26.59
CA CYS A 112 12.48 -13.27 -26.43
C CYS A 112 13.76 -13.75 -25.72
N GLN A 113 14.91 -13.62 -26.38
CA GLN A 113 16.22 -14.01 -25.83
C GLN A 113 16.97 -12.87 -25.13
N VAL A 114 16.34 -11.70 -24.96
CA VAL A 114 16.96 -10.58 -24.25
C VAL A 114 16.91 -10.86 -22.74
N THR A 115 18.05 -11.26 -22.17
CA THR A 115 18.28 -11.22 -20.72
C THR A 115 18.82 -9.84 -20.34
N SER A 116 18.19 -9.18 -19.36
CA SER A 116 18.77 -7.99 -18.72
C SER A 116 20.05 -8.38 -17.98
N ASP A 117 21.16 -7.68 -18.24
CA ASP A 117 22.43 -7.86 -17.52
C ASP A 117 22.23 -7.61 -16.00
N PRO A 118 22.43 -8.62 -15.14
CA PRO A 118 22.10 -8.53 -13.71
C PRO A 118 23.20 -7.88 -12.84
N ASN A 119 24.38 -7.55 -13.38
CA ASN A 119 25.57 -7.27 -12.56
C ASN A 119 25.76 -5.82 -12.07
N HIS A 120 24.87 -4.88 -12.40
CA HIS A 120 24.98 -3.47 -11.94
C HIS A 120 24.13 -3.12 -10.71
N GLN A 121 23.36 -4.07 -10.18
CA GLN A 121 22.29 -3.80 -9.19
C GLN A 121 22.66 -4.21 -7.75
N GLU A 122 23.84 -4.80 -7.54
CA GLU A 122 24.28 -5.32 -6.25
C GLU A 122 25.30 -4.37 -5.59
N PRO A 123 25.43 -4.38 -4.25
CA PRO A 123 26.42 -3.55 -3.57
C PRO A 123 27.81 -3.81 -4.16
N TRP A 124 28.63 -2.76 -4.24
CA TRP A 124 30.03 -2.94 -4.60
C TRP A 124 30.71 -3.79 -3.53
N ILE A 125 31.47 -4.78 -3.96
CA ILE A 125 32.14 -5.75 -3.09
C ILE A 125 33.61 -5.78 -3.47
N HIS A 126 34.47 -5.73 -2.48
CA HIS A 126 35.91 -5.73 -2.69
C HIS A 126 36.37 -7.11 -3.20
N PRO A 127 37.01 -7.22 -4.38
CA PRO A 127 37.32 -8.52 -5.01
C PRO A 127 38.20 -9.45 -4.17
N LEU A 128 39.10 -8.89 -3.35
CA LEU A 128 40.00 -9.71 -2.52
C LEU A 128 39.35 -10.23 -1.23
N THR A 129 38.34 -9.53 -0.69
CA THR A 129 37.76 -9.87 0.61
C THR A 129 36.35 -10.41 0.49
N SER A 130 35.69 -10.23 -0.66
CA SER A 130 34.26 -10.50 -0.87
C SER A 130 33.33 -9.76 0.11
N LEU A 131 33.84 -8.68 0.75
CA LEU A 131 33.10 -7.86 1.70
C LEU A 131 32.76 -6.47 1.13
N PRO A 132 31.70 -5.82 1.63
CA PRO A 132 31.40 -4.44 1.33
C PRO A 132 32.53 -3.49 1.78
N PRO A 133 32.67 -2.32 1.16
CA PRO A 133 33.67 -1.34 1.54
C PRO A 133 33.34 -0.73 2.90
N ASP A 134 34.38 -0.49 3.69
CA ASP A 134 34.26 0.35 4.87
C ASP A 134 34.46 1.82 4.52
N HIS A 135 33.68 2.66 5.18
CA HIS A 135 33.77 4.11 5.02
C HIS A 135 34.03 4.75 6.39
N GLU A 136 35.01 5.64 6.46
CA GLU A 136 35.46 6.24 7.72
C GLU A 136 34.31 6.84 8.56
N GLY A 137 33.35 7.51 7.91
CA GLY A 137 32.20 8.14 8.56
C GLY A 137 30.96 7.26 8.79
N TRP A 138 31.02 5.96 8.43
CA TRP A 138 29.85 5.07 8.45
C TRP A 138 30.13 3.74 9.15
N TRP A 139 29.12 3.23 9.82
CA TRP A 139 29.03 1.84 10.23
C TRP A 139 28.51 1.02 9.05
N THR A 140 29.31 0.06 8.60
CA THR A 140 28.93 -0.92 7.58
C THR A 140 28.18 -2.08 8.24
N ILE A 141 26.98 -2.40 7.76
CA ILE A 141 26.13 -3.43 8.35
C ILE A 141 25.73 -4.44 7.28
N TYR A 142 26.09 -5.69 7.51
CA TYR A 142 25.65 -6.85 6.74
C TYR A 142 25.36 -8.01 7.70
N SER A 143 24.77 -9.10 7.21
CA SER A 143 24.45 -10.24 8.07
C SER A 143 25.74 -10.92 8.55
N PRO A 144 26.01 -10.99 9.87
CA PRO A 144 27.22 -11.64 10.39
C PRO A 144 27.21 -13.16 10.19
N LYS A 145 26.03 -13.75 9.96
CA LYS A 145 25.87 -15.18 9.69
C LYS A 145 26.28 -15.56 8.27
N HIS A 146 26.40 -14.59 7.38
CA HIS A 146 26.80 -14.83 6.00
C HIS A 146 28.28 -14.50 5.85
N GLN A 147 29.08 -15.52 5.53
CA GLN A 147 30.53 -15.42 5.39
C GLN A 147 30.89 -15.78 3.94
N PRO A 148 30.89 -14.82 3.02
CA PRO A 148 31.09 -15.08 1.60
C PRO A 148 32.50 -15.64 1.36
N THR A 149 32.59 -16.73 0.61
CA THR A 149 33.89 -17.37 0.26
C THR A 149 34.34 -17.03 -1.16
N CYS A 150 33.44 -16.51 -1.99
CA CYS A 150 33.71 -16.10 -3.36
C CYS A 150 32.75 -14.99 -3.80
N LEU A 151 33.07 -14.35 -4.92
CA LEU A 151 32.28 -13.26 -5.49
C LEU A 151 30.87 -13.66 -5.90
N GLN A 152 30.65 -14.92 -6.27
CA GLN A 152 29.32 -15.43 -6.63
C GLN A 152 28.40 -15.58 -5.40
N ASP A 153 28.99 -15.68 -4.21
CA ASP A 153 28.27 -15.75 -2.95
C ASP A 153 28.37 -14.46 -2.14
N LYS A 154 28.60 -13.32 -2.79
CA LYS A 154 28.72 -12.03 -2.11
C LYS A 154 27.43 -11.61 -1.39
N HIS A 155 27.55 -10.65 -0.48
CA HIS A 155 26.37 -9.97 0.08
C HIS A 155 25.60 -9.23 -1.01
N CYS A 156 24.28 -9.39 -1.05
CA CYS A 156 23.38 -8.65 -1.95
C CYS A 156 22.74 -7.43 -1.25
N THR A 157 22.82 -7.36 0.08
CA THR A 157 22.32 -6.22 0.88
C THR A 157 23.37 -5.75 1.86
N VAL A 158 23.51 -4.43 1.95
CA VAL A 158 24.39 -3.73 2.90
C VAL A 158 23.66 -2.49 3.36
N SER A 159 23.72 -2.20 4.65
CA SER A 159 23.18 -0.98 5.25
C SER A 159 24.31 -0.14 5.83
N TYR A 160 24.24 1.17 5.65
CA TYR A 160 25.21 2.11 6.22
C TYR A 160 24.52 3.05 7.20
N VAL A 161 25.10 3.19 8.40
CA VAL A 161 24.60 4.11 9.43
C VAL A 161 25.71 5.10 9.77
N ARG A 162 25.42 6.41 9.79
CA ARG A 162 26.44 7.41 10.11
C ARG A 162 27.00 7.19 11.52
N LYS A 163 28.31 7.37 11.70
CA LYS A 163 28.97 7.27 13.02
C LYS A 163 28.55 8.35 14.03
N THR A 164 27.74 9.32 13.61
CA THR A 164 27.01 10.20 14.52
C THR A 164 26.02 9.43 15.42
N PHE A 165 25.58 8.24 14.99
CA PHE A 165 24.95 7.27 15.88
C PHE A 165 26.05 6.50 16.62
N ALA A 166 26.02 6.52 17.95
CA ALA A 166 26.94 5.73 18.75
C ALA A 166 26.64 4.23 18.57
N SER A 167 27.65 3.39 18.68
CA SER A 167 27.49 1.93 18.53
C SER A 167 26.46 1.34 19.50
N ARG A 168 26.35 1.89 20.72
CA ARG A 168 25.34 1.50 21.73
C ARG A 168 23.90 1.83 21.34
N ASP A 169 23.71 2.77 20.43
CA ASP A 169 22.40 3.23 19.95
C ASP A 169 21.96 2.42 18.71
N MET A 170 22.71 1.38 18.35
CA MET A 170 22.49 0.55 17.19
C MET A 170 22.57 -0.92 17.57
N LYS A 171 21.70 -1.73 16.98
CA LYS A 171 21.72 -3.18 17.15
C LYS A 171 21.40 -3.87 15.84
N VAL A 172 22.34 -4.68 15.34
CA VAL A 172 22.06 -5.59 14.22
C VAL A 172 21.11 -6.68 14.71
N LEU A 173 19.99 -6.85 14.03
CA LEU A 173 18.96 -7.81 14.40
C LEU A 173 19.29 -9.20 13.84
N PRO A 174 18.93 -10.29 14.54
CA PRO A 174 19.15 -11.65 14.06
C PRO A 174 18.28 -11.97 12.85
N GLY A 175 18.56 -13.10 12.21
CA GLY A 175 17.78 -13.60 11.07
C GLY A 175 18.16 -13.00 9.72
N GLY A 176 19.25 -12.22 9.66
CA GLY A 176 19.80 -11.72 8.39
C GLY A 176 20.43 -12.82 7.54
N SER A 177 20.52 -12.56 6.24
CA SER A 177 21.15 -13.39 5.21
C SER A 177 21.96 -12.50 4.25
N LYS A 178 22.41 -13.03 3.11
CA LYS A 178 22.95 -12.19 2.03
C LYS A 178 21.91 -11.28 1.37
N PHE A 179 20.64 -11.68 1.40
CA PHE A 179 19.52 -10.97 0.78
C PHE A 179 18.74 -10.08 1.75
N LEU A 180 18.93 -10.23 3.06
CA LEU A 180 18.18 -9.51 4.08
C LEU A 180 19.11 -9.06 5.20
N THR A 181 19.10 -7.78 5.52
CA THR A 181 19.73 -7.23 6.72
C THR A 181 18.72 -6.42 7.50
N ALA A 182 18.84 -6.44 8.82
CA ALA A 182 17.93 -5.70 9.70
C ALA A 182 18.73 -5.05 10.83
N VAL A 183 18.47 -3.78 11.08
CA VAL A 183 19.13 -2.97 12.12
C VAL A 183 18.08 -2.21 12.92
N GLU A 184 18.25 -2.17 14.24
CA GLU A 184 17.53 -1.28 15.13
C GLU A 184 18.40 -0.07 15.47
N LEU A 185 17.79 1.11 15.44
CA LEU A 185 18.40 2.39 15.75
C LEU A 185 17.59 3.07 16.86
N LEU A 186 18.28 3.54 17.90
CA LEU A 186 17.73 4.45 18.88
C LEU A 186 17.89 5.89 18.36
N MET A 187 16.76 6.48 17.98
CA MET A 187 16.70 7.85 17.48
C MET A 187 16.87 8.85 18.64
N PRO A 188 17.33 10.10 18.37
CA PRO A 188 17.56 11.11 19.40
C PRO A 188 16.33 11.46 20.27
N ASP A 189 15.11 11.27 19.77
CA ASP A 189 13.86 11.49 20.50
C ASP A 189 13.40 10.26 21.32
N GLY A 190 14.26 9.23 21.43
CA GLY A 190 13.96 7.98 22.12
C GLY A 190 13.16 6.98 21.29
N LEU A 191 12.78 7.31 20.05
CA LEU A 191 12.12 6.36 19.15
C LEU A 191 13.09 5.22 18.80
N ARG A 192 12.68 3.97 18.99
CA ARG A 192 13.38 2.83 18.40
C ARG A 192 12.83 2.53 17.02
N LEU A 193 13.66 2.70 16.01
CA LEU A 193 13.35 2.45 14.61
C LEU A 193 14.09 1.22 14.13
N GLN A 194 13.37 0.25 13.57
CA GLN A 194 13.93 -0.87 12.86
C GLN A 194 13.92 -0.59 11.36
N ALA A 195 15.04 -0.84 10.70
CA ALA A 195 15.19 -0.74 9.26
C ALA A 195 15.60 -2.11 8.72
N ILE A 196 14.83 -2.61 7.75
CA ILE A 196 15.10 -3.85 7.03
C ILE A 196 15.49 -3.48 5.61
N ASN A 197 16.62 -4.01 5.13
CA ASN A 197 17.05 -3.90 3.74
C ASN A 197 16.93 -5.29 3.09
N LEU A 198 16.19 -5.39 2.00
CA LEU A 198 15.86 -6.63 1.31
C LEU A 198 16.22 -6.54 -0.18
N TYR A 199 16.86 -7.58 -0.69
CA TYR A 199 17.04 -7.80 -2.11
C TYR A 199 16.32 -9.06 -2.54
N VAL A 200 15.61 -9.01 -3.65
CA VAL A 200 14.96 -10.16 -4.28
C VAL A 200 15.59 -10.36 -5.65
N GLN A 201 16.34 -11.44 -5.78
CA GLN A 201 16.99 -11.80 -7.04
C GLN A 201 15.93 -12.08 -8.13
N PRO A 202 16.11 -11.57 -9.36
CA PRO A 202 15.19 -11.82 -10.48
C PRO A 202 14.87 -13.31 -10.66
N GLY A 203 13.59 -13.62 -10.87
CA GLY A 203 13.12 -15.00 -11.10
C GLY A 203 13.08 -15.90 -9.85
N THR A 204 13.45 -15.39 -8.67
CA THR A 204 13.44 -16.16 -7.42
C THR A 204 12.40 -15.66 -6.42
N THR A 205 12.16 -16.45 -5.36
CA THR A 205 11.33 -16.05 -4.20
C THR A 205 12.13 -16.03 -2.90
N THR A 206 13.44 -16.27 -2.96
CA THR A 206 14.30 -16.51 -1.79
C THR A 206 14.26 -15.35 -0.80
N GLY A 207 14.46 -14.11 -1.27
CA GLY A 207 14.40 -12.93 -0.41
C GLY A 207 13.03 -12.76 0.28
N ILE A 208 11.94 -13.05 -0.43
CA ILE A 208 10.57 -12.93 0.10
C ILE A 208 10.29 -14.00 1.15
N ASN A 209 10.75 -15.24 0.92
CA ASN A 209 10.62 -16.31 1.89
C ASN A 209 11.40 -15.98 3.17
N GLN A 210 12.63 -15.46 3.02
CA GLN A 210 13.45 -15.03 4.16
C GLN A 210 12.82 -13.86 4.92
N LEU A 211 12.23 -12.88 4.22
CA LEU A 211 11.42 -11.85 4.87
C LEU A 211 10.24 -12.47 5.62
N GLY A 212 9.57 -13.47 5.04
CA GLY A 212 8.48 -14.20 5.68
C GLY A 212 8.88 -14.81 7.02
N THR A 213 9.96 -15.59 7.03
CA THR A 213 10.53 -16.19 8.24
C THR A 213 10.96 -15.13 9.25
N TRP A 214 11.58 -14.03 8.78
CA TRP A 214 11.98 -12.94 9.67
C TRP A 214 10.77 -12.29 10.34
N LEU A 215 9.72 -11.99 9.57
CA LEU A 215 8.51 -11.38 10.09
C LEU A 215 7.78 -12.31 11.06
N GLU A 216 7.76 -13.62 10.81
CA GLU A 216 7.12 -14.59 11.71
C GLU A 216 7.84 -14.70 13.05
N THR A 217 9.16 -14.55 13.07
CA THR A 217 9.99 -14.74 14.28
C THR A 217 10.28 -13.44 15.03
N SER A 218 10.35 -12.32 14.33
CA SER A 218 10.94 -11.08 14.86
C SER A 218 10.04 -9.85 14.74
N ASN A 219 8.92 -9.92 13.99
CA ASN A 219 8.05 -8.76 13.81
C ASN A 219 7.37 -8.37 15.13
N ASN A 220 7.57 -7.13 15.54
CA ASN A 220 6.92 -6.56 16.70
C ASN A 220 6.12 -5.31 16.28
N ARG A 221 4.79 -5.37 16.37
CA ARG A 221 3.89 -4.27 15.99
C ARG A 221 4.00 -3.05 16.93
N CYS A 222 4.64 -3.19 18.08
CA CYS A 222 4.94 -2.08 19.00
C CYS A 222 6.25 -1.36 18.66
N MET A 223 7.00 -1.84 17.68
CA MET A 223 8.23 -1.20 17.19
C MET A 223 7.96 -0.48 15.87
N ALA A 224 8.55 0.69 15.65
CA ALA A 224 8.47 1.35 14.36
C ALA A 224 9.41 0.64 13.38
N THR A 225 8.89 0.14 12.26
CA THR A 225 9.70 -0.62 11.29
C THR A 225 9.47 -0.12 9.86
N ILE A 226 10.57 0.13 9.15
CA ILE A 226 10.61 0.37 7.71
C ILE A 226 11.30 -0.78 6.99
N ILE A 227 10.93 -1.01 5.74
CA ILE A 227 11.56 -2.01 4.87
C ILE A 227 11.87 -1.37 3.53
N GLY A 228 13.15 -1.21 3.20
CA GLY A 228 13.61 -0.88 1.85
C GLY A 228 13.86 -2.16 1.06
N MET A 229 13.40 -2.20 -0.19
CA MET A 229 13.44 -3.40 -1.02
C MET A 229 13.84 -3.05 -2.44
N ASP A 230 14.79 -3.79 -3.03
CA ASP A 230 14.81 -4.02 -4.49
C ASP A 230 14.16 -5.39 -4.73
N LEU A 231 12.99 -5.37 -5.37
CA LEU A 231 12.17 -6.56 -5.51
C LEU A 231 12.41 -7.31 -6.81
N ASN A 232 12.88 -6.65 -7.87
CA ASN A 232 12.81 -7.19 -9.23
C ASN A 232 11.41 -7.77 -9.58
N LEU A 233 10.36 -7.29 -8.91
CA LEU A 233 8.97 -7.71 -9.07
C LEU A 233 8.13 -6.57 -9.60
N HIS A 234 7.17 -6.96 -10.42
CA HIS A 234 6.30 -6.04 -11.12
C HIS A 234 4.89 -6.31 -10.69
N HIS A 235 4.16 -5.26 -10.30
CA HIS A 235 2.77 -5.36 -9.91
C HIS A 235 2.05 -4.06 -10.24
N HIS A 236 0.80 -4.17 -10.68
CA HIS A 236 -0.06 -3.03 -11.02
C HIS A 236 -0.37 -2.06 -9.84
N SER A 237 0.07 -2.38 -8.62
CA SER A 237 -0.13 -1.50 -7.46
C SER A 237 0.95 -0.45 -7.28
N TRP A 238 2.14 -0.69 -7.84
CA TRP A 238 3.27 0.23 -7.74
C TRP A 238 3.84 0.62 -9.11
N ASN A 239 3.72 -0.23 -10.13
CA ASN A 239 4.15 0.12 -11.47
C ASN A 239 3.36 1.28 -12.07
N PRO A 240 3.98 2.08 -12.97
CA PRO A 240 3.33 3.21 -13.60
C PRO A 240 2.11 2.79 -14.44
N PRO A 241 1.13 3.69 -14.65
CA PRO A 241 -0.01 3.41 -15.51
C PRO A 241 0.45 3.02 -16.93
N GLY A 242 -0.10 1.94 -17.46
CA GLY A 242 0.26 1.41 -18.78
C GLY A 242 1.31 0.29 -18.74
N TYR A 243 1.94 0.04 -17.59
CA TYR A 243 2.79 -1.15 -17.41
C TYR A 243 1.95 -2.31 -16.83
N HIS A 244 1.74 -3.34 -17.64
CA HIS A 244 0.76 -4.41 -17.35
C HIS A 244 1.37 -5.74 -16.91
N HIS A 245 2.70 -5.84 -16.87
CA HIS A 245 3.36 -7.06 -16.41
C HIS A 245 3.20 -7.21 -14.89
N ILE A 246 2.86 -8.43 -14.46
CA ILE A 246 2.54 -8.81 -13.09
C ILE A 246 3.20 -10.15 -12.81
N HIS A 247 4.06 -10.22 -11.80
CA HIS A 247 4.72 -11.45 -11.39
C HIS A 247 3.88 -12.17 -10.34
N LYS A 248 3.51 -13.45 -10.47
CA LYS A 248 2.66 -14.15 -9.45
C LYS A 248 3.12 -13.97 -7.99
N THR A 249 4.44 -13.90 -7.77
CA THR A 249 5.08 -13.69 -6.47
C THR A 249 4.70 -12.34 -5.81
N ASP A 250 4.28 -11.35 -6.59
CA ASP A 250 3.86 -10.05 -6.08
C ASP A 250 2.65 -10.11 -5.15
N LYS A 251 1.67 -10.98 -5.45
CA LYS A 251 0.49 -11.20 -4.61
C LYS A 251 0.90 -11.78 -3.26
N SER A 252 1.88 -12.68 -3.26
CA SER A 252 2.42 -13.27 -2.03
C SER A 252 3.12 -12.21 -1.19
N LEU A 253 3.92 -11.33 -1.80
CA LEU A 253 4.57 -10.23 -1.08
C LEU A 253 3.56 -9.23 -0.50
N VAL A 254 2.59 -8.79 -1.31
CA VAL A 254 1.55 -7.84 -0.85
C VAL A 254 0.75 -8.43 0.30
N SER A 255 0.38 -9.71 0.20
CA SER A 255 -0.30 -10.44 1.27
C SER A 255 0.59 -10.56 2.52
N LEU A 256 1.87 -10.92 2.34
CA LEU A 256 2.85 -11.07 3.42
C LEU A 256 3.06 -9.77 4.20
N CYS A 257 3.30 -8.66 3.51
CA CYS A 257 3.46 -7.35 4.14
C CYS A 257 2.16 -6.90 4.81
N GLY A 258 1.02 -7.02 4.09
CA GLY A 258 -0.29 -6.62 4.60
C GLY A 258 -0.71 -7.37 5.87
N LYS A 259 -0.60 -8.71 5.89
CA LYS A 259 -0.93 -9.53 7.08
C LYS A 259 -0.07 -9.16 8.29
N ASN A 260 1.15 -8.68 8.06
CA ASN A 260 2.09 -8.27 9.10
C ASN A 260 1.97 -6.80 9.52
N GLY A 261 1.01 -6.05 8.96
CA GLY A 261 0.74 -4.66 9.34
C GLY A 261 1.59 -3.61 8.61
N TYR A 262 2.17 -3.98 7.46
CA TYR A 262 2.97 -3.09 6.62
C TYR A 262 2.17 -2.61 5.41
N TRP A 263 2.42 -1.37 5.01
CA TRP A 263 1.92 -0.84 3.75
C TRP A 263 2.99 -0.07 3.00
N LEU A 264 2.76 0.11 1.70
CA LEU A 264 3.67 0.80 0.81
C LEU A 264 3.65 2.32 1.06
N ILE A 265 4.82 2.93 1.23
CA ILE A 265 5.00 4.38 1.42
C ILE A 265 5.78 5.05 0.28
N SER A 266 6.36 4.28 -0.64
CA SER A 266 6.97 4.82 -1.87
C SER A 266 6.00 5.66 -2.70
N GLU A 267 6.56 6.60 -3.45
CA GLU A 267 5.80 7.36 -4.44
C GLU A 267 5.13 6.43 -5.44
N LYS A 268 3.91 6.80 -5.80
CA LYS A 268 3.15 6.06 -6.78
C LYS A 268 3.48 6.58 -8.17
N ASP A 269 3.58 5.67 -9.14
CA ASP A 269 3.74 5.98 -10.55
C ASP A 269 5.09 6.64 -10.93
N THR A 270 6.01 6.84 -9.97
CA THR A 270 7.36 7.35 -10.21
C THR A 270 8.33 6.19 -10.44
N PRO A 271 8.90 6.03 -11.65
CA PRO A 271 9.77 4.92 -11.96
C PRO A 271 11.04 4.92 -11.10
N THR A 272 11.36 3.77 -10.53
CA THR A 272 12.61 3.55 -9.81
C THR A 272 13.66 2.84 -10.66
N PHE A 273 13.25 2.25 -11.78
CA PHE A 273 14.17 1.62 -12.73
C PHE A 273 14.01 2.22 -14.12
N LEU A 274 15.13 2.69 -14.68
CA LEU A 274 15.22 3.38 -15.95
C LEU A 274 16.02 2.56 -16.96
N SER A 275 15.34 1.63 -17.64
CA SER A 275 15.95 0.91 -18.74
C SER A 275 16.32 1.84 -19.91
N ARG A 276 17.51 1.67 -20.48
CA ARG A 276 17.97 2.43 -21.67
C ARG A 276 17.08 2.22 -22.91
N ARG A 277 16.48 1.04 -23.05
CA ARG A 277 15.68 0.64 -24.23
C ARG A 277 14.29 0.09 -23.87
N GLY A 278 14.06 -0.20 -22.59
CA GLY A 278 12.84 -0.79 -22.08
C GLY A 278 11.91 0.20 -21.39
N PRO A 279 10.76 -0.29 -20.92
CA PRO A 279 9.83 0.50 -20.13
C PRO A 279 10.45 0.93 -18.80
N LYS A 280 10.07 2.13 -18.34
CA LYS A 280 10.38 2.61 -17.00
C LYS A 280 9.47 1.90 -16.00
N THR A 281 10.04 1.28 -14.98
CA THR A 281 9.31 0.43 -14.03
C THR A 281 9.56 0.85 -12.59
N VAL A 282 8.76 0.30 -11.69
CA VAL A 282 8.93 0.45 -10.24
C VAL A 282 9.19 -0.93 -9.68
N ILE A 283 10.41 -1.14 -9.20
CA ILE A 283 10.87 -2.40 -8.60
C ILE A 283 11.54 -2.18 -7.24
N ASP A 284 11.92 -0.94 -6.95
CA ASP A 284 12.44 -0.51 -5.65
C ASP A 284 11.28 0.08 -4.85
N LEU A 285 11.08 -0.40 -3.63
CA LEU A 285 9.93 -0.03 -2.79
C LEU A 285 10.34 0.15 -1.34
N THR A 286 9.62 1.03 -0.66
CA THR A 286 9.71 1.25 0.78
C THR A 286 8.35 0.97 1.41
N TRP A 287 8.36 0.11 2.43
CA TRP A 287 7.20 -0.25 3.23
C TRP A 287 7.40 0.24 4.66
N ALA A 288 6.30 0.57 5.34
CA ALA A 288 6.33 0.92 6.74
C ALA A 288 5.16 0.28 7.47
N ASN A 289 5.37 -0.09 8.73
CA ASN A 289 4.28 -0.45 9.62
C ASN A 289 3.58 0.80 10.19
N PHE A 290 2.48 0.60 10.91
CA PHE A 290 1.65 1.69 11.43
C PHE A 290 2.41 2.73 12.27
N LEU A 291 3.40 2.32 13.06
CA LEU A 291 4.15 3.24 13.91
C LEU A 291 5.16 4.04 13.09
N ALA A 292 5.92 3.36 12.22
CA ALA A 292 6.88 4.04 11.35
C ALA A 292 6.18 5.00 10.38
N SER A 293 5.06 4.61 9.79
CA SER A 293 4.32 5.45 8.84
C SER A 293 3.81 6.76 9.45
N ARG A 294 3.52 6.79 10.75
CA ARG A 294 3.13 8.01 11.46
C ARG A 294 4.29 8.98 11.65
N ARG A 295 5.53 8.49 11.52
CA ARG A 295 6.76 9.28 11.60
C ARG A 295 7.31 9.64 10.22
N VAL A 296 6.96 8.94 9.16
CA VAL A 296 7.38 9.27 7.80
C VAL A 296 6.74 10.59 7.36
N ALA A 297 7.57 11.62 7.11
CA ALA A 297 7.12 12.89 6.54
C ALA A 297 6.92 12.78 5.03
N SER A 298 7.85 12.12 4.35
CA SER A 298 7.82 11.92 2.91
C SER A 298 8.68 10.71 2.52
N THR A 299 8.38 10.15 1.35
CA THR A 299 9.29 9.26 0.62
C THR A 299 9.28 9.76 -0.82
N SER A 300 10.45 10.01 -1.39
CA SER A 300 10.61 10.54 -2.75
C SER A 300 11.65 9.77 -3.54
N THR A 301 11.48 9.75 -4.85
CA THR A 301 12.42 9.15 -5.80
C THR A 301 13.33 10.25 -6.34
N SER A 302 14.63 10.10 -6.15
CA SER A 302 15.59 11.09 -6.62
C SER A 302 16.10 10.76 -8.01
N SER A 303 16.24 11.79 -8.85
CA SER A 303 16.86 11.71 -10.18
C SER A 303 18.38 11.59 -10.13
N ASP A 304 19.01 12.03 -9.04
CA ASP A 304 20.44 11.80 -8.79
C ASP A 304 20.66 10.34 -8.36
N ASN A 305 21.17 9.54 -9.29
CA ASN A 305 21.34 8.09 -9.15
C ASN A 305 22.80 7.63 -9.23
N HIS A 306 23.75 8.58 -9.23
CA HIS A 306 25.18 8.32 -9.32
C HIS A 306 25.59 7.39 -10.49
N GLY A 307 24.85 7.44 -11.61
CA GLY A 307 25.13 6.64 -12.81
C GLY A 307 24.48 5.25 -12.83
N SER A 308 23.69 4.90 -11.81
CA SER A 308 22.89 3.67 -11.78
C SER A 308 21.69 3.76 -12.74
N ASP A 309 21.19 2.60 -13.17
CA ASP A 309 19.88 2.46 -13.82
C ASP A 309 18.72 2.38 -12.82
N HIS A 310 19.01 2.26 -11.53
CA HIS A 310 18.06 2.42 -10.42
C HIS A 310 18.10 3.83 -9.84
N GLN A 311 16.93 4.35 -9.47
CA GLN A 311 16.75 5.63 -8.79
C GLN A 311 16.73 5.42 -7.27
N LYS A 312 17.44 6.28 -6.54
CA LYS A 312 17.43 6.21 -5.07
C LYS A 312 16.09 6.67 -4.49
N LEU A 313 15.58 5.92 -3.52
CA LEU A 313 14.44 6.31 -2.69
C LEU A 313 14.94 7.01 -1.42
N ILE A 314 14.39 8.18 -1.12
CA ILE A 314 14.72 9.00 0.05
C ILE A 314 13.50 9.09 0.95
N THR A 315 13.56 8.43 2.11
CA THR A 315 12.50 8.49 3.13
C THR A 315 12.92 9.39 4.28
N HIS A 316 12.13 10.44 4.54
CA HIS A 316 12.33 11.36 5.66
C HIS A 316 11.50 10.92 6.86
N ILE A 317 12.17 10.64 7.98
CA ILE A 317 11.53 10.20 9.23
C ILE A 317 11.63 11.32 10.27
N THR A 318 10.50 11.65 10.87
CA THR A 318 10.38 12.71 11.88
C THR A 318 10.67 12.17 13.28
N THR A 319 11.59 12.85 13.96
CA THR A 319 11.90 12.68 15.38
C THR A 319 11.04 13.59 16.26
N ARG A 320 10.00 14.20 15.69
CA ARG A 320 9.03 14.99 16.47
C ARG A 320 7.92 14.05 16.95
N PRO A 321 7.49 14.14 18.23
CA PRO A 321 6.31 13.42 18.69
C PRO A 321 5.13 13.73 17.78
N ALA A 322 4.39 12.69 17.35
CA ALA A 322 3.18 12.91 16.56
C ALA A 322 2.21 13.77 17.38
N LYS A 323 1.67 14.84 16.78
CA LYS A 323 0.61 15.61 17.44
C LYS A 323 -0.54 14.65 17.80
N PRO A 324 -1.07 14.69 19.03
CA PRO A 324 -2.20 13.84 19.40
C PRO A 324 -3.35 14.12 18.44
N THR A 325 -3.84 13.07 17.79
CA THR A 325 -5.07 13.13 17.00
C THR A 325 -6.22 13.00 17.98
N PHE A 326 -6.85 14.12 18.33
CA PHE A 326 -8.08 14.08 19.11
C PHE A 326 -9.22 13.62 18.19
N HIS A 327 -9.79 12.46 18.49
CA HIS A 327 -11.06 12.06 17.90
C HIS A 327 -12.15 12.58 18.82
N THR A 328 -12.92 13.57 18.37
CA THR A 328 -14.14 13.99 19.06
C THR A 328 -15.17 12.87 18.91
N VAL A 329 -15.30 12.04 19.92
CA VAL A 329 -16.37 11.03 20.00
C VAL A 329 -17.57 11.73 20.62
N ALA A 330 -18.73 11.68 19.95
CA ALA A 330 -19.96 12.16 20.56
C ALA A 330 -20.18 11.38 21.87
N PRO A 331 -20.42 12.04 23.01
CA PRO A 331 -20.68 11.35 24.27
C PRO A 331 -21.89 10.43 24.09
N LYS A 332 -21.89 9.28 24.78
CA LYS A 332 -23.07 8.43 24.80
C LYS A 332 -24.19 9.21 25.49
N ALA A 333 -25.44 9.01 25.07
CA ALA A 333 -26.58 9.72 25.64
C ALA A 333 -26.68 9.60 27.18
N ALA A 334 -26.19 8.50 27.75
CA ALA A 334 -26.11 8.27 29.19
C ALA A 334 -25.05 9.11 29.91
N ASP A 335 -24.01 9.55 29.20
CA ASP A 335 -22.89 10.34 29.72
C ASP A 335 -23.14 11.86 29.60
N VAL A 336 -24.25 12.25 28.96
CA VAL A 336 -24.65 13.65 28.82
C VAL A 336 -25.46 14.06 30.04
N ASP A 337 -24.98 15.04 30.80
CA ASP A 337 -25.78 15.70 31.83
C ASP A 337 -26.98 16.39 31.18
N GLN A 338 -28.14 15.74 31.26
CA GLN A 338 -29.41 16.19 30.69
C GLN A 338 -29.85 17.54 31.26
N ALA A 339 -29.39 17.95 32.46
CA ALA A 339 -29.80 19.19 33.09
C ALA A 339 -29.24 20.44 32.37
N CYS A 340 -28.02 20.35 31.86
CA CYS A 340 -27.34 21.49 31.22
C CYS A 340 -27.97 21.88 29.85
N PRO A 341 -28.22 20.94 28.92
CA PRO A 341 -28.97 21.20 27.70
C PRO A 341 -30.39 21.68 27.99
N ARG A 342 -31.10 21.07 28.94
CA ARG A 342 -32.47 21.49 29.32
C ARG A 342 -32.52 22.93 29.81
N LYS A 343 -31.60 23.35 30.68
CA LYS A 343 -31.48 24.76 31.09
C LYS A 343 -31.19 25.69 29.93
N THR A 344 -30.29 25.28 29.03
CA THR A 344 -29.93 26.08 27.84
C THR A 344 -31.11 26.23 26.88
N VAL A 345 -31.87 25.15 26.66
CA VAL A 345 -33.08 25.16 25.84
C VAL A 345 -34.15 26.05 26.48
N GLN A 346 -34.41 25.92 27.79
CA GLN A 346 -35.36 26.78 28.51
C GLN A 346 -35.00 28.28 28.40
N ALA A 347 -33.71 28.60 28.56
CA ALA A 347 -33.21 29.98 28.44
C ALA A 347 -33.30 30.54 27.01
N LYS A 348 -33.37 29.68 25.98
CA LYS A 348 -33.56 30.10 24.59
C LYS A 348 -35.03 30.07 24.15
N LEU A 349 -35.85 29.19 24.73
CA LEU A 349 -37.30 29.14 24.48
C LEU A 349 -38.00 30.44 24.88
N THR A 350 -37.53 31.08 25.96
CA THR A 350 -37.99 32.42 26.37
C THR A 350 -37.74 33.50 25.33
N GLN A 351 -36.82 33.29 24.38
CA GLN A 351 -36.57 34.21 23.26
C GLN A 351 -37.49 33.95 22.06
N LEU A 352 -38.12 32.78 21.99
CA LEU A 352 -38.94 32.37 20.84
C LEU A 352 -40.43 32.69 21.03
N SER A 353 -40.97 32.54 22.24
CA SER A 353 -42.36 32.90 22.54
C SER A 353 -42.60 33.07 24.04
N PRO A 354 -43.22 34.18 24.48
CA PRO A 354 -43.60 34.38 25.88
C PRO A 354 -44.58 33.33 26.41
N ARG A 355 -45.38 32.71 25.53
CA ARG A 355 -46.36 31.67 25.91
C ARG A 355 -45.70 30.38 26.37
N LEU A 356 -44.53 30.06 25.84
CA LEU A 356 -43.78 28.83 26.18
C LEU A 356 -43.02 28.95 27.51
N GLN A 357 -43.01 30.15 28.12
CA GLN A 357 -42.25 30.45 29.33
C GLN A 357 -42.78 29.73 30.58
N HIS A 358 -44.08 29.43 30.61
CA HIS A 358 -44.76 28.88 31.79
C HIS A 358 -45.01 27.37 31.71
N LEU A 359 -44.61 26.73 30.60
CA LEU A 359 -44.82 25.31 30.37
C LEU A 359 -43.55 24.51 30.73
N PRO A 360 -43.70 23.31 31.33
CA PRO A 360 -42.61 22.35 31.46
C PRO A 360 -41.99 22.02 30.10
N ILE A 361 -40.67 21.77 30.06
CA ILE A 361 -39.94 21.56 28.80
C ILE A 361 -40.49 20.39 27.96
N ASP A 362 -41.01 19.36 28.63
CA ASP A 362 -41.59 18.18 27.97
C ASP A 362 -42.95 18.54 27.30
N GLU A 363 -43.73 19.46 27.88
CA GLU A 363 -44.97 19.98 27.29
C GLU A 363 -44.69 20.93 26.11
N VAL A 364 -43.64 21.75 26.21
CA VAL A 364 -43.17 22.59 25.10
C VAL A 364 -42.69 21.76 23.92
N GLU A 365 -41.95 20.68 24.18
CA GLU A 365 -41.54 19.73 23.15
C GLU A 365 -42.76 19.11 22.46
N GLN A 366 -43.75 18.68 23.25
CA GLN A 366 -44.98 18.11 22.72
C GLN A 366 -45.77 19.12 21.88
N GLU A 367 -45.92 20.38 22.32
CA GLU A 367 -46.62 21.42 21.58
C GLU A 367 -45.92 21.74 20.24
N LEU A 368 -44.58 21.91 20.26
CA LEU A 368 -43.80 22.21 19.06
C LEU A 368 -43.75 21.05 18.06
N THR A 369 -43.78 19.81 18.54
CA THR A 369 -43.69 18.62 17.68
C THR A 369 -45.05 18.05 17.28
N SER A 370 -46.13 18.40 17.99
CA SER A 370 -47.49 17.91 17.72
C SER A 370 -47.98 18.20 16.29
N SER A 371 -47.53 19.31 15.70
CA SER A 371 -47.86 19.68 14.31
C SER A 371 -47.07 18.89 13.27
N ILE A 372 -45.94 18.29 13.64
CA ILE A 372 -45.07 17.51 12.75
C ILE A 372 -45.58 16.07 12.61
N PHE A 373 -46.24 15.54 13.65
CA PHE A 373 -46.67 14.14 13.70
C PHE A 373 -48.19 13.93 13.54
N ASN A 374 -48.99 14.99 13.48
CA ASN A 374 -50.43 14.93 13.20
C ASN A 374 -50.79 15.37 11.76
N ALA A 375 -49.86 15.24 10.80
CA ALA A 375 -50.07 15.51 9.38
C ALA A 375 -50.24 14.24 8.56
#